data_AF-A0A1E7ZAA3-F1
#
_entry.id   AF-A0A1E7ZAA3-F1
#
_cell.length_a   1.000
_cell.length_b   1.000
_cell.length_c   1.000
_cell.angle_alpha   90.00
_cell.angle_beta   90.00
_cell.angle_gamma   90.00
#
_symmetry.space_group_name_H-M   'P 1'
#
loop_
_entity.id
_entity.type
_entity.pdbx_description
1 polymer ?
#
loop_
_entity_poly.entity_id
_entity_poly.type
_entity_poly.pdbx_seq_one_letter_code
_entity_poly.pdbx_strand_id
1 'polypeptide(L)'
;METAEVRLTATEKFTGPGNQKSAAPLTATRFDTSIPSLATILKANNYQTAHFGKWHIGPEPFSALQHGFDTDIPHYEGSGPTGGYLAPWSFAPNLQPQTPGEHIDIRLAEEASKWMSNHHDEGPLFINFWPFSVHAPFLNAEGDYFNHFADKRSAFSSQRSAVYASMIKYFDDAVGILWDGLVDAGIEDETIIIFTSDNGGNMYDVLGQIHPTSNFPLRGGKATQYSGGNKVPTFVIWPGKSQPHTVTHEAIQTIDIYPTLLEELGYSWPASHTVDGINFSPALSGSTLPSRPIITYYPTRNSVPDWLPPSATILFENWKLIKTFHYGQSEQHMYQLFNLETDIEEKVNLAGRETAKLAELELMLDDYLTESGVALPQANTNYIDGRFNYSTLGKPGERYTLPEERTRKSFALDLGVSQPTASEGDVVDIFWEVSGDSSNVITNYDQFMGPEVTVSTSTNSIQFVAPAVNTEQFVSFAFISRVNEQIIRKQIGVKILPTNVSPRLDVQTTGTLRKGQTGTISLTAYDANKDVLQLTVTSSALGLENVQSDSLETFSFEVPASLNFSQVDMTFKLSDGQETVIVKQSFNLAAAQTNTPPQSNSDSGGGSIAWLLPLSAFILLLRQKKRPR
;
A
#
# COMPACT_ATOMS: atom_id res chain seq x y z
N MET A 1 -18.60 -23.43 -27.31
CA MET A 1 -17.27 -23.27 -26.72
C MET A 1 -17.12 -24.44 -25.76
N GLU A 2 -16.09 -25.28 -25.90
CA GLU A 2 -15.75 -26.22 -24.83
C GLU A 2 -15.50 -25.40 -23.56
N THR A 3 -16.20 -25.71 -22.48
CA THR A 3 -15.94 -25.09 -21.18
C THR A 3 -14.50 -25.42 -20.81
N ALA A 4 -13.67 -24.40 -20.60
CA ALA A 4 -12.30 -24.60 -20.14
C ALA A 4 -12.30 -25.51 -18.91
N GLU A 5 -11.44 -26.52 -18.92
CA GLU A 5 -11.31 -27.50 -17.83
C GLU A 5 -11.13 -26.79 -16.48
N VAL A 6 -11.96 -27.17 -15.49
CA VAL A 6 -11.84 -26.70 -14.11
C VAL A 6 -10.75 -27.49 -13.40
N ARG A 7 -9.69 -26.79 -13.00
CA ARG A 7 -8.59 -27.29 -12.15
C ARG A 7 -8.51 -26.46 -10.87
N LEU A 8 -8.58 -27.14 -9.73
CA LEU A 8 -8.42 -26.54 -8.39
C LEU A 8 -6.97 -26.63 -7.90
N THR A 9 -6.21 -27.60 -8.40
CA THR A 9 -4.80 -27.81 -8.07
C THR A 9 -3.96 -27.68 -9.33
N ALA A 10 -2.79 -27.07 -9.20
CA ALA A 10 -1.82 -27.02 -10.28
C ALA A 10 -1.15 -28.39 -10.48
N THR A 11 -0.76 -28.71 -11.71
CA THR A 11 -0.05 -29.96 -12.02
C THR A 11 1.15 -29.70 -12.91
N GLU A 12 2.20 -30.46 -12.70
CA GLU A 12 3.40 -30.38 -13.53
C GLU A 12 3.11 -30.77 -14.98
N LYS A 13 3.94 -30.24 -15.87
CA LYS A 13 3.88 -30.54 -17.30
C LYS A 13 5.31 -30.69 -17.82
N PHE A 14 5.56 -31.75 -18.58
CA PHE A 14 6.89 -32.05 -19.14
C PHE A 14 7.06 -31.63 -20.61
N THR A 15 5.98 -31.18 -21.26
CA THR A 15 5.98 -30.83 -22.69
C THR A 15 5.48 -29.41 -22.94
N GLY A 16 6.12 -28.73 -23.88
CA GLY A 16 5.76 -27.39 -24.34
C GLY A 16 6.18 -27.15 -25.79
N PRO A 17 6.02 -25.91 -26.29
CA PRO A 17 6.50 -25.55 -27.63
C PRO A 17 8.01 -25.81 -27.77
N GLY A 18 8.45 -26.42 -28.87
CA GLY A 18 9.86 -26.83 -29.02
C GLY A 18 10.89 -25.70 -29.11
N ASN A 19 10.45 -24.44 -29.08
CA ASN A 19 11.32 -23.27 -28.95
C ASN A 19 11.44 -22.76 -27.50
N GLN A 20 11.07 -23.57 -26.49
CA GLN A 20 11.02 -23.18 -25.09
C GLN A 20 11.73 -24.23 -24.25
N LYS A 21 12.61 -23.80 -23.36
CA LYS A 21 13.48 -24.71 -22.59
C LYS A 21 12.75 -25.38 -21.41
N SER A 22 11.78 -24.71 -20.80
CA SER A 22 10.90 -25.31 -19.81
C SER A 22 9.44 -25.38 -20.27
N ALA A 23 8.74 -26.37 -19.74
CA ALA A 23 7.30 -26.53 -19.85
C ALA A 23 6.65 -25.88 -18.63
N ALA A 24 5.83 -24.86 -18.87
CA ALA A 24 5.04 -24.23 -17.82
C ALA A 24 4.02 -25.25 -17.26
N PRO A 25 3.84 -25.32 -15.93
CA PRO A 25 2.84 -26.16 -15.29
C PRO A 25 1.43 -25.75 -15.73
N LEU A 26 0.47 -26.66 -15.56
CA LEU A 26 -0.94 -26.31 -15.64
C LEU A 26 -1.34 -25.64 -14.33
N THR A 27 -1.67 -24.36 -14.37
CA THR A 27 -2.10 -23.63 -13.18
C THR A 27 -3.51 -24.04 -12.76
N ALA A 28 -3.81 -23.81 -11.48
CA ALA A 28 -5.19 -23.73 -11.03
C ALA A 28 -5.95 -22.68 -11.86
N THR A 29 -7.24 -22.92 -12.05
CA THR A 29 -8.12 -22.09 -12.88
C THR A 29 -9.25 -21.45 -12.07
N ARG A 30 -9.48 -21.95 -10.86
CA ARG A 30 -10.50 -21.49 -9.92
C ARG A 30 -9.90 -21.52 -8.53
N PHE A 31 -10.41 -20.65 -7.66
CA PHE A 31 -10.16 -20.77 -6.22
C PHE A 31 -11.09 -21.84 -5.65
N ASP A 32 -10.54 -22.79 -4.91
CA ASP A 32 -11.32 -23.88 -4.32
C ASP A 32 -12.25 -23.34 -3.23
N THR A 33 -13.55 -23.58 -3.38
CA THR A 33 -14.59 -23.14 -2.43
C THR A 33 -14.48 -23.78 -1.04
N SER A 34 -13.70 -24.85 -0.89
CA SER A 34 -13.40 -25.47 0.41
C SER A 34 -12.35 -24.72 1.22
N ILE A 35 -11.56 -23.84 0.57
CA ILE A 35 -10.55 -23.05 1.26
C ILE A 35 -11.26 -21.92 2.01
N PRO A 36 -11.06 -21.79 3.34
CA PRO A 36 -11.70 -20.74 4.12
C PRO A 36 -11.16 -19.38 3.68
N SER A 37 -11.99 -18.59 2.99
CA SER A 37 -11.68 -17.20 2.67
C SER A 37 -11.85 -16.31 3.92
N LEU A 38 -11.26 -15.13 3.91
CA LEU A 38 -11.48 -14.12 4.95
C LEU A 38 -12.98 -13.86 5.16
N ALA A 39 -13.74 -13.70 4.06
CA ALA A 39 -15.18 -13.47 4.13
C ALA A 39 -15.93 -14.65 4.78
N THR A 40 -15.56 -15.90 4.48
CA THR A 40 -16.20 -17.07 5.12
C THR A 40 -16.00 -17.09 6.63
N ILE A 41 -14.81 -16.74 7.11
CA ILE A 41 -14.51 -16.69 8.55
C ILE A 41 -15.23 -15.51 9.20
N LEU A 42 -15.20 -14.32 8.60
CA LEU A 42 -15.89 -13.15 9.13
C LEU A 42 -17.41 -13.36 9.19
N LYS A 43 -18.01 -13.92 8.13
CA LYS A 43 -19.44 -14.27 8.10
C LYS A 43 -19.82 -15.27 9.18
N ALA A 44 -18.98 -16.28 9.43
CA ALA A 44 -19.19 -17.22 10.54
C ALA A 44 -19.12 -16.54 11.92
N ASN A 45 -18.53 -15.35 12.01
CA ASN A 45 -18.45 -14.51 13.20
C ASN A 45 -19.42 -13.31 13.15
N ASN A 46 -20.53 -13.45 12.41
CA ASN A 46 -21.63 -12.49 12.31
C ASN A 46 -21.30 -11.17 11.60
N TYR A 47 -20.23 -11.12 10.79
CA TYR A 47 -20.06 -10.02 9.86
C TYR A 47 -21.05 -10.13 8.72
N GLN A 48 -21.55 -8.98 8.30
CA GLN A 48 -22.24 -8.83 7.03
C GLN A 48 -21.21 -8.61 5.94
N THR A 49 -21.29 -9.39 4.86
CA THR A 49 -20.20 -9.47 3.89
C THR A 49 -20.67 -9.05 2.51
N ALA A 50 -20.01 -8.08 1.89
CA ALA A 50 -20.36 -7.61 0.55
C ALA A 50 -19.13 -7.45 -0.34
N HIS A 51 -19.26 -7.88 -1.59
CA HIS A 51 -18.27 -7.69 -2.64
C HIS A 51 -18.80 -6.76 -3.73
N PHE A 52 -17.98 -5.78 -4.11
CA PHE A 52 -18.30 -4.82 -5.15
C PHE A 52 -17.16 -4.76 -6.18
N GLY A 53 -17.45 -5.15 -7.42
CA GLY A 53 -16.61 -4.98 -8.59
C GLY A 53 -16.07 -6.27 -9.21
N LYS A 54 -14.78 -6.26 -9.55
CA LYS A 54 -14.05 -7.35 -10.23
C LYS A 54 -13.95 -8.55 -9.31
N TRP A 55 -14.32 -9.74 -9.79
CA TRP A 55 -14.06 -11.00 -9.09
C TRP A 55 -12.84 -11.75 -9.65
N HIS A 56 -12.87 -12.11 -10.94
CA HIS A 56 -11.75 -12.71 -11.68
C HIS A 56 -11.12 -14.00 -11.10
N ILE A 57 -11.86 -14.72 -10.27
CA ILE A 57 -11.42 -15.98 -9.65
C ILE A 57 -12.29 -17.18 -10.09
N GLY A 58 -13.37 -16.92 -10.84
CA GLY A 58 -14.14 -17.92 -11.56
C GLY A 58 -15.62 -17.57 -11.72
N PRO A 59 -16.33 -18.12 -12.72
CA PRO A 59 -17.79 -18.20 -12.73
C PRO A 59 -18.31 -19.03 -11.55
N GLU A 60 -19.62 -18.91 -11.28
CA GLU A 60 -20.40 -19.91 -10.56
C GLU A 60 -20.00 -21.36 -10.92
N PRO A 61 -19.78 -22.25 -9.93
CA PRO A 61 -20.00 -22.07 -8.50
C PRO A 61 -18.76 -21.53 -7.73
N PHE A 62 -17.93 -20.70 -8.36
CA PHE A 62 -16.74 -20.10 -7.75
C PHE A 62 -16.85 -18.57 -7.67
N SER A 63 -18.07 -18.02 -7.60
CA SER A 63 -18.32 -16.58 -7.47
C SER A 63 -18.05 -16.10 -6.05
N ALA A 64 -18.09 -14.78 -5.82
CA ALA A 64 -17.93 -14.22 -4.48
C ALA A 64 -18.95 -14.83 -3.47
N LEU A 65 -20.16 -15.16 -3.93
CA LEU A 65 -21.19 -15.76 -3.08
C LEU A 65 -20.77 -17.11 -2.48
N GLN A 66 -20.06 -17.95 -3.25
CA GLN A 66 -19.53 -19.22 -2.73
C GLN A 66 -18.29 -19.05 -1.87
N HIS A 67 -17.66 -17.88 -1.90
CA HIS A 67 -16.52 -17.53 -1.07
C HIS A 67 -16.90 -16.67 0.13
N GLY A 68 -18.15 -16.78 0.61
CA GLY A 68 -18.56 -16.26 1.91
C GLY A 68 -19.19 -14.87 1.88
N PHE A 69 -19.41 -14.27 0.71
CA PHE A 69 -20.10 -12.99 0.60
C PHE A 69 -21.63 -13.14 0.58
N ASP A 70 -22.36 -12.24 1.21
CA ASP A 70 -23.83 -12.13 1.16
C ASP A 70 -24.32 -11.35 -0.07
N THR A 71 -23.53 -10.33 -0.47
CA THR A 71 -23.78 -9.48 -1.64
C THR A 71 -22.63 -9.59 -2.63
N ASP A 72 -22.95 -9.72 -3.91
CA ASP A 72 -22.00 -9.71 -5.02
C ASP A 72 -22.54 -8.83 -6.15
N ILE A 73 -21.95 -7.64 -6.33
CA ILE A 73 -22.37 -6.67 -7.35
C ILE A 73 -21.14 -6.28 -8.17
N PRO A 74 -21.11 -6.47 -9.50
CA PRO A 74 -22.23 -6.83 -10.38
C PRO A 74 -22.44 -8.34 -10.57
N HIS A 75 -21.82 -9.21 -9.77
CA HIS A 75 -21.78 -10.66 -9.99
C HIS A 75 -21.22 -11.00 -11.39
N TYR A 76 -19.90 -10.84 -11.52
CA TYR A 76 -19.19 -10.92 -12.80
C TYR A 76 -17.79 -11.52 -12.66
N GLU A 77 -17.51 -12.53 -13.49
CA GLU A 77 -16.25 -13.30 -13.44
C GLU A 77 -15.05 -12.66 -14.14
N GLY A 78 -15.24 -11.57 -14.88
CA GLY A 78 -14.20 -11.01 -15.74
C GLY A 78 -13.24 -10.05 -15.03
N SER A 79 -12.10 -9.79 -15.68
CA SER A 79 -11.02 -8.95 -15.16
C SER A 79 -11.19 -7.45 -15.35
N GLY A 80 -12.09 -7.04 -16.25
CA GLY A 80 -12.37 -5.65 -16.61
C GLY A 80 -13.83 -5.47 -17.01
N PRO A 81 -14.33 -4.23 -17.06
CA PRO A 81 -15.76 -3.98 -17.15
C PRO A 81 -16.28 -4.31 -18.55
N THR A 82 -17.39 -5.05 -18.62
CA THR A 82 -18.01 -5.44 -19.89
C THR A 82 -18.78 -4.27 -20.50
N GLY A 83 -18.34 -3.81 -21.67
CA GLY A 83 -18.84 -2.58 -22.31
C GLY A 83 -18.00 -1.32 -22.04
N GLY A 84 -16.94 -1.41 -21.22
CA GLY A 84 -16.08 -0.28 -20.85
C GLY A 84 -16.50 0.40 -19.55
N TYR A 85 -15.83 1.50 -19.21
CA TYR A 85 -16.03 2.21 -17.93
C TYR A 85 -17.25 3.13 -17.90
N LEU A 86 -17.67 3.63 -19.05
CA LEU A 86 -18.83 4.53 -19.19
C LEU A 86 -20.04 3.76 -19.74
N ALA A 87 -21.23 4.03 -19.20
CA ALA A 87 -22.46 3.37 -19.61
C ALA A 87 -22.76 3.59 -21.11
N PRO A 88 -23.29 2.58 -21.83
CA PRO A 88 -23.88 1.35 -21.29
C PRO A 88 -22.87 0.20 -21.10
N TRP A 89 -22.75 -0.30 -19.87
CA TRP A 89 -22.17 -1.61 -19.55
C TRP A 89 -23.22 -2.72 -19.62
N SER A 90 -22.76 -3.97 -19.67
CA SER A 90 -23.62 -5.15 -19.81
C SER A 90 -23.55 -6.09 -18.59
N PHE A 91 -23.90 -5.57 -17.40
CA PHE A 91 -24.00 -6.34 -16.15
C PHE A 91 -25.44 -6.78 -15.82
N ALA A 92 -26.31 -6.79 -16.82
CA ALA A 92 -27.70 -7.18 -16.66
C ALA A 92 -27.86 -8.66 -16.24
N PRO A 93 -28.83 -9.00 -15.37
CA PRO A 93 -29.77 -8.11 -14.69
C PRO A 93 -29.24 -7.48 -13.38
N ASN A 94 -28.06 -7.89 -12.89
CA ASN A 94 -27.55 -7.58 -11.56
C ASN A 94 -27.22 -6.09 -11.33
N LEU A 95 -26.75 -5.39 -12.36
CA LEU A 95 -26.50 -3.95 -12.29
C LEU A 95 -26.86 -3.27 -13.61
N GLN A 96 -27.78 -2.30 -13.56
CA GLN A 96 -28.22 -1.50 -14.70
C GLN A 96 -27.75 -0.06 -14.56
N PRO A 97 -27.28 0.57 -15.65
CA PRO A 97 -27.02 2.00 -15.66
C PRO A 97 -28.33 2.77 -15.42
N GLN A 98 -28.26 3.82 -14.61
CA GLN A 98 -29.36 4.75 -14.39
C GLN A 98 -29.36 5.86 -15.44
N THR A 99 -28.17 6.29 -15.86
CA THR A 99 -28.01 7.36 -16.85
C THR A 99 -26.96 7.00 -17.92
N PRO A 100 -27.07 7.54 -19.15
CA PRO A 100 -26.02 7.38 -20.15
C PRO A 100 -24.70 7.99 -19.68
N GLY A 101 -23.58 7.32 -19.93
CA GLY A 101 -22.25 7.83 -19.57
C GLY A 101 -21.93 7.84 -18.06
N GLU A 102 -22.78 7.28 -17.20
CA GLU A 102 -22.44 6.96 -15.80
C GLU A 102 -21.10 6.19 -15.76
N HIS A 103 -20.28 6.33 -14.71
CA HIS A 103 -19.01 5.62 -14.59
C HIS A 103 -19.16 4.40 -13.66
N ILE A 104 -18.68 3.22 -14.08
CA ILE A 104 -18.93 1.96 -13.35
C ILE A 104 -18.37 1.98 -11.93
N ASP A 105 -17.16 2.49 -11.70
CA ASP A 105 -16.57 2.47 -10.34
C ASP A 105 -17.26 3.47 -9.41
N ILE A 106 -17.75 4.59 -9.94
CA ILE A 106 -18.57 5.55 -9.19
C ILE A 106 -19.86 4.86 -8.77
N ARG A 107 -20.52 4.16 -9.71
CA ARG A 107 -21.73 3.41 -9.41
C ARG A 107 -21.51 2.30 -8.38
N LEU A 108 -20.40 1.57 -8.48
CA LEU A 108 -20.08 0.53 -7.49
C LEU A 108 -19.87 1.14 -6.09
N ALA A 109 -19.21 2.30 -5.99
CA ALA A 109 -19.05 3.00 -4.71
C ALA A 109 -20.38 3.50 -4.15
N GLU A 110 -21.28 4.02 -4.99
CA GLU A 110 -22.64 4.41 -4.57
C GLU A 110 -23.45 3.22 -4.05
N GLU A 111 -23.41 2.07 -4.73
CA GLU A 111 -24.09 0.85 -4.26
C GLU A 111 -23.47 0.31 -2.97
N ALA A 112 -22.14 0.38 -2.82
CA ALA A 112 -21.45 -0.01 -1.59
C ALA A 112 -21.77 0.92 -0.42
N SER A 113 -21.75 2.24 -0.64
CA SER A 113 -22.15 3.24 0.35
C SER A 113 -23.60 3.05 0.78
N LYS A 114 -24.51 2.88 -0.18
CA LYS A 114 -25.92 2.57 0.10
C LYS A 114 -26.07 1.26 0.87
N TRP A 115 -25.33 0.21 0.50
CA TRP A 115 -25.36 -1.05 1.22
C TRP A 115 -24.90 -0.86 2.67
N MET A 116 -23.78 -0.17 2.88
CA MET A 116 -23.26 0.17 4.22
C MET A 116 -24.30 0.91 5.06
N SER A 117 -24.91 1.97 4.54
CA SER A 117 -25.93 2.73 5.27
C SER A 117 -27.16 1.90 5.65
N ASN A 118 -27.51 0.87 4.88
CA ASN A 118 -28.64 0.00 5.20
C ASN A 118 -28.32 -1.08 6.24
N HIS A 119 -27.05 -1.39 6.47
CA HIS A 119 -26.65 -2.57 7.24
C HIS A 119 -25.78 -2.24 8.47
N HIS A 120 -25.20 -1.04 8.58
CA HIS A 120 -24.30 -0.67 9.69
C HIS A 120 -24.92 -0.82 11.09
N ASP A 121 -26.23 -0.64 11.23
CA ASP A 121 -26.96 -0.83 12.49
C ASP A 121 -27.19 -2.31 12.88
N GLU A 122 -26.94 -3.27 11.98
CA GLU A 122 -27.26 -4.69 12.18
C GLU A 122 -26.05 -5.52 12.66
N GLY A 123 -24.84 -4.97 12.63
CA GLY A 123 -23.61 -5.64 13.06
C GLY A 123 -22.38 -5.20 12.28
N PRO A 124 -21.21 -5.83 12.52
CA PRO A 124 -19.97 -5.45 11.86
C PRO A 124 -20.03 -5.74 10.35
N LEU A 125 -19.41 -4.87 9.57
CA LEU A 125 -19.41 -4.93 8.11
C LEU A 125 -18.06 -5.37 7.57
N PHE A 126 -18.06 -6.15 6.49
CA PHE A 126 -16.89 -6.42 5.66
C PHE A 126 -17.22 -6.12 4.20
N ILE A 127 -16.65 -5.02 3.69
CA ILE A 127 -16.80 -4.61 2.29
C ILE A 127 -15.50 -4.91 1.55
N ASN A 128 -15.59 -5.79 0.56
CA ASN A 128 -14.52 -6.06 -0.39
C ASN A 128 -14.76 -5.27 -1.68
N PHE A 129 -14.22 -4.05 -1.73
CA PHE A 129 -14.33 -3.14 -2.87
C PHE A 129 -13.17 -3.33 -3.83
N TRP A 130 -13.37 -4.11 -4.90
CA TRP A 130 -12.39 -4.34 -5.97
C TRP A 130 -12.88 -3.66 -7.26
N PRO A 131 -12.73 -2.34 -7.40
CA PRO A 131 -13.18 -1.66 -8.61
C PRO A 131 -12.45 -2.19 -9.84
N PHE A 132 -13.01 -1.94 -11.02
CA PHE A 132 -12.37 -2.36 -12.25
C PHE A 132 -11.16 -1.49 -12.58
N SER A 133 -11.20 -0.22 -12.16
CA SER A 133 -10.09 0.69 -12.33
C SER A 133 -8.80 0.16 -11.69
N VAL A 134 -7.64 0.32 -12.32
CA VAL A 134 -7.38 1.04 -13.59
C VAL A 134 -7.06 0.07 -14.72
N HIS A 135 -7.73 -1.09 -14.76
CA HIS A 135 -7.50 -2.11 -15.77
C HIS A 135 -7.90 -1.65 -17.18
N ALA A 136 -7.30 -2.21 -18.24
CA ALA A 136 -7.82 -2.06 -19.59
C ALA A 136 -9.29 -2.51 -19.68
N PRO A 137 -10.12 -1.96 -20.58
CA PRO A 137 -9.77 -1.13 -21.72
C PRO A 137 -9.50 0.34 -21.36
N PHE A 138 -8.46 0.92 -21.95
CA PHE A 138 -8.14 2.35 -21.87
C PHE A 138 -8.94 3.14 -22.92
N LEU A 139 -10.26 2.98 -22.90
CA LEU A 139 -11.20 3.57 -23.85
C LEU A 139 -12.07 4.62 -23.15
N ASN A 140 -12.80 5.42 -23.94
CA ASN A 140 -13.79 6.40 -23.47
C ASN A 140 -13.20 7.51 -22.59
N ALA A 141 -11.99 7.96 -22.91
CA ALA A 141 -11.32 9.06 -22.24
C ALA A 141 -11.80 10.41 -22.78
N GLU A 142 -13.08 10.71 -22.57
CA GLU A 142 -13.69 11.98 -22.94
C GLU A 142 -14.25 12.65 -21.67
N GLY A 143 -14.39 13.97 -21.71
CA GLY A 143 -14.91 14.76 -20.59
C GLY A 143 -13.83 15.52 -19.81
N ASP A 144 -14.26 16.11 -18.70
CA ASP A 144 -13.51 17.16 -18.01
C ASP A 144 -12.19 16.66 -17.40
N TYR A 145 -12.16 15.44 -16.83
CA TYR A 145 -10.91 14.87 -16.33
C TYR A 145 -9.89 14.63 -17.44
N PHE A 146 -10.33 14.09 -18.59
CA PHE A 146 -9.40 13.88 -19.70
C PHE A 146 -8.80 15.20 -20.17
N ASN A 147 -9.63 16.23 -20.39
CA ASN A 147 -9.15 17.54 -20.82
C ASN A 147 -8.19 18.15 -19.79
N HIS A 148 -8.54 18.07 -18.50
CA HIS A 148 -7.69 18.55 -17.40
C HIS A 148 -6.30 17.91 -17.41
N PHE A 149 -6.22 16.58 -17.54
CA PHE A 149 -4.94 15.88 -17.56
C PHE A 149 -4.22 15.98 -18.90
N ALA A 150 -4.94 16.17 -20.00
CA ALA A 150 -4.35 16.42 -21.31
C ALA A 150 -3.61 17.76 -21.34
N ASP A 151 -4.14 18.78 -20.66
CA ASP A 151 -3.51 20.10 -20.54
C ASP A 151 -2.31 20.08 -19.59
N LYS A 152 -2.32 19.21 -18.57
CA LYS A 152 -1.21 19.04 -17.62
C LYS A 152 -0.08 18.14 -18.11
N ARG A 153 -0.25 17.43 -19.22
CA ARG A 153 0.75 16.44 -19.67
C ARG A 153 2.07 17.13 -20.06
N SER A 154 3.17 16.54 -19.63
CA SER A 154 4.51 16.89 -20.11
C SER A 154 5.07 15.76 -20.98
N ALA A 155 5.79 16.12 -22.04
CA ALA A 155 6.54 15.14 -22.85
C ALA A 155 7.68 14.49 -22.06
N PHE A 156 8.15 15.17 -20.99
CA PHE A 156 9.20 14.69 -20.10
C PHE A 156 8.68 13.78 -18.98
N SER A 157 7.38 13.82 -18.68
CA SER A 157 6.82 12.88 -17.70
C SER A 157 6.80 11.44 -18.25
N SER A 158 7.22 10.49 -17.40
CA SER A 158 7.04 9.05 -17.62
C SER A 158 5.55 8.67 -17.62
N GLN A 159 4.77 9.34 -16.76
CA GLN A 159 3.34 9.17 -16.56
C GLN A 159 2.61 10.33 -17.23
N ARG A 160 2.40 10.22 -18.54
CA ARG A 160 1.82 11.28 -19.37
C ARG A 160 0.51 10.89 -20.08
N SER A 161 -0.12 9.81 -19.64
CA SER A 161 -1.41 9.35 -20.16
C SER A 161 -2.56 10.07 -19.47
N ALA A 162 -3.18 11.02 -20.17
CA ALA A 162 -4.38 11.70 -19.70
C ALA A 162 -5.55 10.71 -19.50
N VAL A 163 -5.62 9.66 -20.32
CA VAL A 163 -6.59 8.57 -20.18
C VAL A 163 -6.43 7.89 -18.82
N TYR A 164 -5.20 7.45 -18.52
CA TYR A 164 -4.92 6.71 -17.30
C TYR A 164 -5.09 7.59 -16.05
N ALA A 165 -4.64 8.85 -16.11
CA ALA A 165 -4.84 9.82 -15.03
C ALA A 165 -6.33 10.09 -14.77
N SER A 166 -7.18 10.11 -15.80
CA SER A 166 -8.63 10.25 -15.65
C SER A 166 -9.25 9.04 -14.95
N MET A 167 -8.82 7.83 -15.29
CA MET A 167 -9.27 6.59 -14.63
C MET A 167 -8.87 6.57 -13.15
N ILE A 168 -7.63 6.97 -12.84
CA ILE A 168 -7.19 7.14 -11.45
C ILE A 168 -8.07 8.15 -10.73
N LYS A 169 -8.41 9.28 -11.36
CA LYS A 169 -9.25 10.31 -10.74
C LYS A 169 -10.67 9.81 -10.44
N TYR A 170 -11.29 9.06 -11.35
CA TYR A 170 -12.59 8.43 -11.10
C TYR A 170 -12.52 7.40 -9.97
N PHE A 171 -11.43 6.62 -9.89
CA PHE A 171 -11.21 5.70 -8.78
C PHE A 171 -11.04 6.45 -7.45
N ASP A 172 -10.29 7.55 -7.44
CA ASP A 172 -10.14 8.44 -6.28
C ASP A 172 -11.48 9.06 -5.84
N ASP A 173 -12.32 9.51 -6.77
CA ASP A 173 -13.69 9.96 -6.45
C ASP A 173 -14.57 8.83 -5.88
N ALA A 174 -14.43 7.60 -6.40
CA ALA A 174 -15.14 6.43 -5.86
C ALA A 174 -14.70 6.12 -4.41
N VAL A 175 -13.40 6.25 -4.10
CA VAL A 175 -12.89 6.15 -2.72
C VAL A 175 -13.48 7.26 -1.84
N GLY A 176 -13.58 8.49 -2.36
CA GLY A 176 -14.25 9.60 -1.68
C GLY A 176 -15.70 9.31 -1.30
N ILE A 177 -16.48 8.70 -2.21
CA ILE A 177 -17.87 8.31 -1.93
C ILE A 177 -17.97 7.27 -0.81
N LEU A 178 -17.03 6.31 -0.75
CA LEU A 178 -16.99 5.33 0.33
C LEU A 178 -16.64 5.97 1.67
N TRP A 179 -15.67 6.90 1.67
CA TRP A 179 -15.30 7.67 2.85
C TRP A 179 -16.48 8.51 3.36
N ASP A 180 -17.15 9.25 2.48
CA ASP A 180 -18.33 10.03 2.85
C ASP A 180 -19.44 9.12 3.41
N GLY A 181 -19.61 7.92 2.83
CA GLY A 181 -20.54 6.92 3.36
C GLY A 181 -20.22 6.45 4.79
N LEU A 182 -18.94 6.28 5.13
CA LEU A 182 -18.51 5.95 6.49
C LEU A 182 -18.82 7.08 7.48
N VAL A 183 -18.51 8.32 7.10
CA VAL A 183 -18.75 9.53 7.91
C VAL A 183 -20.25 9.77 8.11
N ASP A 184 -21.05 9.63 7.05
CA ASP A 184 -22.50 9.80 7.14
C ASP A 184 -23.16 8.74 8.03
N ALA A 185 -22.60 7.52 8.07
CA ALA A 185 -23.00 6.45 8.98
C ALA A 185 -22.43 6.61 10.40
N GLY A 186 -21.43 7.48 10.60
CA GLY A 186 -20.79 7.73 11.90
C GLY A 186 -19.98 6.55 12.43
N ILE A 187 -19.38 5.76 11.54
CA ILE A 187 -18.61 4.53 11.87
C ILE A 187 -17.15 4.61 11.43
N GLU A 188 -16.67 5.78 11.02
CA GLU A 188 -15.29 6.00 10.55
C GLU A 188 -14.24 5.68 11.63
N ASP A 189 -14.53 6.00 12.90
CA ASP A 189 -13.66 5.74 14.05
C ASP A 189 -13.68 4.25 14.50
N GLU A 190 -14.57 3.45 13.93
CA GLU A 190 -14.71 2.01 14.20
C GLU A 190 -14.36 1.15 12.96
N THR A 191 -13.85 1.77 11.89
CA THR A 191 -13.60 1.09 10.61
C THR A 191 -12.11 0.95 10.32
N ILE A 192 -11.70 -0.28 9.99
CA ILE A 192 -10.36 -0.56 9.45
C ILE A 192 -10.41 -0.40 7.92
N ILE A 193 -9.56 0.47 7.38
CA ILE A 193 -9.41 0.66 5.93
C ILE A 193 -8.04 0.14 5.49
N ILE A 194 -8.04 -0.81 4.56
CA ILE A 194 -6.82 -1.30 3.90
C ILE A 194 -6.94 -1.01 2.42
N PHE A 195 -6.06 -0.17 1.90
CA PHE A 195 -5.93 0.10 0.48
C PHE A 195 -4.70 -0.61 -0.06
N THR A 196 -4.84 -1.33 -1.17
CA THR A 196 -3.71 -1.92 -1.89
C THR A 196 -4.04 -2.15 -3.38
N SER A 197 -3.09 -2.70 -4.15
CA SER A 197 -3.28 -3.11 -5.55
C SER A 197 -2.98 -4.60 -5.73
N ASP A 198 -3.58 -5.24 -6.74
CA ASP A 198 -3.38 -6.67 -7.04
C ASP A 198 -2.06 -6.97 -7.79
N ASN A 199 -1.43 -5.96 -8.38
CA ASN A 199 -0.11 -6.00 -9.04
C ASN A 199 0.38 -4.60 -9.42
N GLY A 200 1.61 -4.52 -9.94
CA GLY A 200 2.18 -3.29 -10.47
C GLY A 200 1.56 -2.80 -11.80
N GLY A 201 1.90 -1.58 -12.23
CA GLY A 201 1.24 -0.90 -13.34
C GLY A 201 1.41 -1.55 -14.73
N ASN A 202 0.42 -1.40 -15.61
CA ASN A 202 0.51 -1.84 -17.00
C ASN A 202 1.36 -0.85 -17.83
N MET A 203 2.62 -1.25 -18.06
CA MET A 203 3.60 -0.46 -18.81
C MET A 203 3.74 -0.89 -20.28
N TYR A 204 2.77 -1.61 -20.84
CA TYR A 204 2.95 -2.29 -22.14
C TYR A 204 1.87 -2.03 -23.17
N ASP A 205 0.62 -1.78 -22.76
CA ASP A 205 -0.40 -1.45 -23.75
C ASP A 205 -0.05 -0.14 -24.45
N VAL A 206 -0.40 0.00 -25.73
CA VAL A 206 -0.01 1.14 -26.56
C VAL A 206 -1.21 2.05 -26.77
N LEU A 207 -1.15 3.25 -26.20
CA LEU A 207 -2.17 4.30 -26.32
C LEU A 207 -1.68 5.38 -27.27
N GLY A 208 -1.63 5.05 -28.56
CA GLY A 208 -1.03 5.92 -29.58
C GLY A 208 0.49 5.94 -29.49
N GLN A 209 1.07 6.97 -28.89
CA GLN A 209 2.53 7.17 -28.78
C GLN A 209 3.07 7.01 -27.35
N ILE A 210 2.25 6.47 -26.44
CA ILE A 210 2.57 6.34 -25.02
C ILE A 210 2.06 5.01 -24.45
N HIS A 211 2.59 4.62 -23.30
CA HIS A 211 2.02 3.58 -22.45
C HIS A 211 1.06 4.20 -21.41
N PRO A 212 0.16 3.41 -20.80
CA PRO A 212 -0.78 3.90 -19.78
C PRO A 212 -0.08 4.52 -18.58
N THR A 213 0.98 3.88 -18.09
CA THR A 213 1.71 4.33 -16.90
C THR A 213 3.19 3.99 -16.97
N SER A 214 3.93 4.43 -15.95
CA SER A 214 5.30 4.04 -15.66
C SER A 214 5.44 3.78 -14.16
N ASN A 215 6.22 2.76 -13.81
CA ASN A 215 6.59 2.44 -12.43
C ASN A 215 7.99 2.98 -12.06
N PHE A 216 8.60 3.82 -12.91
CA PHE A 216 9.90 4.42 -12.67
C PHE A 216 10.00 4.97 -11.22
N PRO A 217 11.09 4.71 -10.48
CA PRO A 217 12.34 4.07 -10.92
C PRO A 217 12.32 2.54 -10.93
N LEU A 218 11.22 1.90 -10.53
CA LEU A 218 11.14 0.45 -10.48
C LEU A 218 11.17 -0.15 -11.90
N ARG A 219 11.91 -1.25 -12.06
CA ARG A 219 11.98 -1.99 -13.32
C ARG A 219 10.75 -2.85 -13.53
N GLY A 220 10.29 -2.93 -14.78
CA GLY A 220 9.15 -3.74 -15.17
C GLY A 220 7.81 -3.25 -14.63
N GLY A 221 6.78 -4.09 -14.81
CA GLY A 221 5.40 -3.77 -14.46
C GLY A 221 4.57 -5.03 -14.36
N LYS A 222 3.26 -4.89 -14.52
CA LYS A 222 2.34 -6.03 -14.57
C LYS A 222 2.91 -7.18 -15.41
N ALA A 223 2.85 -8.40 -14.85
CA ALA A 223 3.34 -9.64 -15.46
C ALA A 223 4.87 -9.79 -15.57
N THR A 224 5.64 -9.09 -14.72
CA THR A 224 7.09 -9.29 -14.60
C THR A 224 7.51 -9.56 -13.14
N GLN A 225 8.69 -10.14 -12.98
CA GLN A 225 9.28 -10.53 -11.69
C GLN A 225 10.07 -9.40 -11.02
N TYR A 226 10.28 -8.30 -11.73
CA TYR A 226 10.98 -7.12 -11.22
C TYR A 226 10.09 -6.33 -10.25
N SER A 227 10.69 -5.42 -9.49
CA SER A 227 10.02 -4.70 -8.39
C SER A 227 8.83 -3.90 -8.88
N GLY A 228 8.84 -3.39 -10.11
CA GLY A 228 7.71 -2.68 -10.70
C GLY A 228 6.50 -3.57 -10.98
N GLY A 229 6.67 -4.90 -11.02
CA GLY A 229 5.55 -5.86 -11.11
C GLY A 229 4.99 -6.29 -9.76
N ASN A 230 5.82 -6.26 -8.70
CA ASN A 230 5.50 -6.85 -7.40
C ASN A 230 5.24 -5.81 -6.29
N LYS A 231 5.82 -4.61 -6.37
CA LYS A 231 5.57 -3.54 -5.38
C LYS A 231 4.28 -2.81 -5.74
N VAL A 232 3.42 -2.62 -4.74
CA VAL A 232 2.11 -1.99 -4.88
C VAL A 232 1.92 -0.90 -3.83
N PRO A 233 1.21 0.20 -4.15
CA PRO A 233 0.86 1.20 -3.16
C PRO A 233 0.00 0.54 -2.08
N THR A 234 0.32 0.76 -0.81
CA THR A 234 -0.45 0.22 0.32
C THR A 234 -0.52 1.24 1.45
N PHE A 235 -1.70 1.44 2.01
CA PHE A 235 -1.88 2.16 3.27
C PHE A 235 -2.95 1.48 4.12
N VAL A 236 -2.82 1.63 5.44
CA VAL A 236 -3.75 1.09 6.43
C VAL A 236 -4.16 2.22 7.36
N ILE A 237 -5.46 2.41 7.52
CA ILE A 237 -6.06 3.26 8.56
C ILE A 237 -6.74 2.32 9.54
N TRP A 238 -6.25 2.29 10.76
CA TRP A 238 -6.79 1.46 11.83
C TRP A 238 -6.91 2.30 13.10
N PRO A 239 -8.11 2.83 13.39
CA PRO A 239 -8.36 3.62 14.59
C PRO A 239 -7.87 2.91 15.86
N GLY A 240 -7.15 3.65 16.71
CA GLY A 240 -6.54 3.12 17.93
C GLY A 240 -5.28 2.28 17.72
N LYS A 241 -4.80 2.09 16.48
CA LYS A 241 -3.63 1.23 16.20
C LYS A 241 -2.59 1.84 15.26
N SER A 242 -3.03 2.36 14.12
CA SER A 242 -2.14 3.04 13.16
C SER A 242 -1.87 4.47 13.59
N GLN A 243 -0.61 4.94 13.50
CA GLN A 243 -0.29 6.35 13.73
C GLN A 243 -0.51 7.17 12.45
N PRO A 244 -1.24 8.31 12.50
CA PRO A 244 -1.48 9.13 11.32
C PRO A 244 -0.17 9.71 10.78
N HIS A 245 -0.11 9.88 9.47
CA HIS A 245 1.05 10.47 8.77
C HIS A 245 2.37 9.71 8.95
N THR A 246 2.38 8.43 9.30
CA THR A 246 3.59 7.62 9.41
C THR A 246 3.89 6.83 8.14
N VAL A 247 5.15 6.39 7.97
CA VAL A 247 5.57 5.45 6.93
C VAL A 247 6.35 4.32 7.59
N THR A 248 6.11 3.08 7.17
CA THR A 248 6.94 1.94 7.53
C THR A 248 7.61 1.35 6.31
N HIS A 249 8.83 0.86 6.49
CA HIS A 249 9.61 0.16 5.46
C HIS A 249 9.61 -1.36 5.66
N GLU A 250 8.86 -1.85 6.65
CA GLU A 250 8.66 -3.28 6.87
C GLU A 250 7.96 -3.92 5.66
N ALA A 251 8.53 -5.01 5.16
CA ALA A 251 8.03 -5.69 3.98
C ALA A 251 6.82 -6.56 4.34
N ILE A 252 5.70 -6.32 3.66
CA ILE A 252 4.48 -7.13 3.75
C ILE A 252 4.09 -7.69 2.37
N GLN A 253 3.23 -8.70 2.38
CA GLN A 253 2.58 -9.30 1.22
C GLN A 253 1.07 -9.27 1.41
N THR A 254 0.31 -9.30 0.30
CA THR A 254 -1.16 -9.33 0.33
C THR A 254 -1.70 -10.50 1.18
N ILE A 255 -0.97 -11.62 1.24
CA ILE A 255 -1.34 -12.79 2.05
C ILE A 255 -1.33 -12.52 3.56
N ASP A 256 -0.62 -11.49 4.02
CA ASP A 256 -0.54 -11.14 5.44
C ASP A 256 -1.82 -10.48 5.96
N ILE A 257 -2.67 -9.95 5.07
CA ILE A 257 -3.96 -9.33 5.44
C ILE A 257 -4.86 -10.34 6.16
N TYR A 258 -4.86 -11.60 5.72
CA TYR A 258 -5.70 -12.66 6.27
C TYR A 258 -5.40 -12.93 7.77
N PRO A 259 -4.18 -13.34 8.17
CA PRO A 259 -3.87 -13.57 9.58
C PRO A 259 -3.92 -12.28 10.40
N THR A 260 -3.48 -11.14 9.83
CA THR A 260 -3.51 -9.86 10.54
C THR A 260 -4.92 -9.49 11.00
N LEU A 261 -5.91 -9.57 10.10
CA LEU A 261 -7.29 -9.23 10.47
C LEU A 261 -7.89 -10.25 11.44
N LEU A 262 -7.69 -11.54 11.21
CA LEU A 262 -8.30 -12.58 12.06
C LEU A 262 -7.71 -12.57 13.48
N GLU A 263 -6.40 -12.47 13.63
CA GLU A 263 -5.77 -12.45 14.95
C GLU A 263 -6.20 -11.23 15.77
N GLU A 264 -6.23 -10.05 15.16
CA GLU A 264 -6.56 -8.80 15.84
C GLU A 264 -8.05 -8.68 16.17
N LEU A 265 -8.91 -9.32 15.39
CA LEU A 265 -10.34 -9.44 15.70
C LEU A 265 -10.64 -10.61 16.66
N GLY A 266 -9.63 -11.39 17.06
CA GLY A 266 -9.78 -12.52 17.98
C GLY A 266 -10.45 -13.74 17.36
N TYR A 267 -10.36 -13.90 16.05
CA TYR A 267 -10.92 -15.03 15.30
C TYR A 267 -9.86 -16.08 14.96
N SER A 268 -10.28 -17.34 15.01
CA SER A 268 -9.45 -18.47 14.59
C SER A 268 -9.87 -18.97 13.21
N TRP A 269 -8.95 -19.63 12.52
CA TRP A 269 -9.20 -20.37 11.29
C TRP A 269 -8.99 -21.87 11.51
N PRO A 270 -9.49 -22.74 10.61
CA PRO A 270 -9.30 -24.17 10.73
C PRO A 270 -7.82 -24.56 10.84
N ALA A 271 -7.47 -25.40 11.82
CA ALA A 271 -6.08 -25.83 12.03
C ALA A 271 -5.47 -26.60 10.83
N SER A 272 -6.32 -27.15 9.96
CA SER A 272 -5.90 -27.80 8.71
C SER A 272 -5.62 -26.81 7.57
N HIS A 273 -5.94 -25.53 7.74
CA HIS A 273 -5.68 -24.49 6.76
C HIS A 273 -4.31 -23.86 7.06
N THR A 274 -3.33 -24.19 6.23
CA THR A 274 -2.01 -23.53 6.26
C THR A 274 -2.19 -22.07 5.87
N VAL A 275 -1.63 -21.18 6.69
CA VAL A 275 -1.58 -19.73 6.44
C VAL A 275 -0.12 -19.34 6.32
N ASP A 276 0.26 -18.86 5.13
CA ASP A 276 1.63 -18.47 4.80
C ASP A 276 1.98 -17.03 5.23
N GLY A 277 0.95 -16.20 5.44
CA GLY A 277 1.11 -14.82 5.85
C GLY A 277 1.46 -14.67 7.33
N ILE A 278 1.94 -13.49 7.72
CA ILE A 278 2.19 -13.13 9.12
C ILE A 278 1.25 -12.00 9.59
N ASN A 279 1.10 -11.84 10.89
CA ASN A 279 0.45 -10.65 11.44
C ASN A 279 1.38 -9.43 11.34
N PHE A 280 1.04 -8.47 10.48
CA PHE A 280 1.80 -7.24 10.29
C PHE A 280 1.37 -6.09 11.22
N SER A 281 0.37 -6.30 12.07
CA SER A 281 -0.18 -5.25 12.92
C SER A 281 0.84 -4.53 13.82
N PRO A 282 1.97 -5.15 14.28
CA PRO A 282 2.99 -4.43 15.01
C PRO A 282 3.62 -3.28 14.19
N ALA A 283 3.71 -3.42 12.87
CA ALA A 283 4.26 -2.39 11.99
C ALA A 283 3.36 -1.14 11.91
N LEU A 284 2.06 -1.25 12.19
CA LEU A 284 1.13 -0.11 12.21
C LEU A 284 1.40 0.85 13.38
N SER A 285 1.95 0.31 14.47
CA SER A 285 2.39 1.07 15.64
C SER A 285 3.91 1.30 15.64
N GLY A 286 4.56 1.00 14.50
CA GLY A 286 5.98 1.26 14.29
C GLY A 286 6.96 0.21 14.83
N SER A 287 6.47 -0.94 15.30
CA SER A 287 7.37 -2.03 15.66
C SER A 287 7.94 -2.69 14.40
N THR A 288 9.14 -3.26 14.51
CA THR A 288 9.73 -4.06 13.44
C THR A 288 9.06 -5.42 13.35
N LEU A 289 8.97 -5.97 12.13
CA LEU A 289 8.48 -7.34 11.93
C LEU A 289 9.66 -8.32 12.00
N PRO A 290 9.41 -9.60 12.32
CA PRO A 290 10.41 -10.63 12.18
C PRO A 290 10.93 -10.69 10.73
N SER A 291 12.25 -10.72 10.56
CA SER A 291 12.86 -10.89 9.23
C SER A 291 12.38 -12.20 8.60
N ARG A 292 11.92 -12.12 7.35
CA ARG A 292 11.41 -13.27 6.60
C ARG A 292 11.62 -13.09 5.09
N PRO A 293 11.70 -14.19 4.32
CA PRO A 293 11.70 -14.10 2.87
C PRO A 293 10.33 -13.71 2.33
N ILE A 294 10.33 -12.85 1.32
CA ILE A 294 9.17 -12.49 0.51
C ILE A 294 9.29 -13.23 -0.82
N ILE A 295 8.38 -14.17 -1.08
CA ILE A 295 8.46 -15.05 -2.24
C ILE A 295 7.33 -14.77 -3.23
N THR A 296 7.66 -14.75 -4.52
CA THR A 296 6.66 -14.76 -5.59
C THR A 296 6.96 -15.87 -6.58
N TYR A 297 5.90 -16.53 -7.05
CA TYR A 297 5.99 -17.63 -8.00
C TYR A 297 5.16 -17.33 -9.23
N TYR A 298 5.81 -17.13 -10.37
CA TYR A 298 5.14 -16.76 -11.63
C TYR A 298 5.58 -17.70 -12.75
N PRO A 299 5.01 -18.92 -12.82
CA PRO A 299 5.42 -19.94 -13.77
C PRO A 299 4.75 -19.78 -15.14
N THR A 300 4.51 -18.53 -15.54
CA THR A 300 3.89 -18.20 -16.82
C THR A 300 4.85 -17.35 -17.64
N ARG A 301 4.43 -17.00 -18.86
CA ARG A 301 5.18 -16.09 -19.71
C ARG A 301 4.21 -15.22 -20.49
N ASN A 302 4.42 -13.93 -20.43
CA ASN A 302 3.73 -12.94 -21.24
C ASN A 302 4.81 -12.12 -21.92
N SER A 303 4.76 -11.94 -23.23
CA SER A 303 5.79 -11.19 -23.98
C SER A 303 5.64 -9.67 -23.81
N VAL A 304 5.55 -9.21 -22.56
CA VAL A 304 5.53 -7.79 -22.15
C VAL A 304 6.98 -7.26 -22.03
N PRO A 305 7.23 -5.94 -21.94
CA PRO A 305 8.57 -5.42 -21.63
C PRO A 305 9.12 -6.06 -20.35
N ASP A 306 10.43 -6.33 -20.32
CA ASP A 306 11.12 -6.99 -19.22
C ASP A 306 10.60 -8.40 -18.86
N TRP A 307 9.86 -9.05 -19.76
CA TRP A 307 9.39 -10.42 -19.51
C TRP A 307 10.54 -11.43 -19.34
N LEU A 308 10.30 -12.38 -18.44
CA LEU A 308 11.12 -13.57 -18.24
C LEU A 308 10.28 -14.84 -18.47
N PRO A 309 10.92 -15.97 -18.81
CA PRO A 309 10.28 -17.29 -18.76
C PRO A 309 9.80 -17.65 -17.35
N PRO A 310 9.12 -18.81 -17.18
CA PRO A 310 8.67 -19.29 -15.88
C PRO A 310 9.77 -19.16 -14.82
N SER A 311 9.44 -18.49 -13.72
CA SER A 311 10.41 -18.13 -12.68
C SER A 311 9.77 -17.94 -11.31
N ALA A 312 10.63 -17.97 -10.29
CA ALA A 312 10.32 -17.65 -8.91
C ALA A 312 11.28 -16.57 -8.41
N THR A 313 10.84 -15.78 -7.42
CA THR A 313 11.68 -14.76 -6.78
C THR A 313 11.65 -14.90 -5.27
N ILE A 314 12.76 -14.51 -4.66
CA ILE A 314 12.91 -14.34 -3.21
C ILE A 314 13.53 -12.96 -2.95
N LEU A 315 12.94 -12.21 -2.04
CA LEU A 315 13.51 -10.99 -1.46
C LEU A 315 13.77 -11.25 0.03
N PHE A 316 15.00 -11.05 0.46
CA PHE A 316 15.42 -11.21 1.85
C PHE A 316 16.57 -10.23 2.15
N GLU A 317 16.43 -9.42 3.20
CA GLU A 317 17.44 -8.43 3.63
C GLU A 317 17.94 -7.53 2.48
N ASN A 318 17.03 -6.92 1.71
CA ASN A 318 17.31 -6.11 0.51
C ASN A 318 17.91 -6.86 -0.70
N TRP A 319 18.27 -8.13 -0.56
CA TRP A 319 18.74 -8.95 -1.68
C TRP A 319 17.59 -9.64 -2.36
N LYS A 320 17.56 -9.54 -3.69
CA LYS A 320 16.54 -10.17 -4.52
C LYS A 320 17.15 -11.12 -5.53
N LEU A 321 16.72 -12.37 -5.48
CA LEU A 321 17.07 -13.39 -6.48
C LEU A 321 15.86 -13.68 -7.37
N ILE A 322 16.08 -13.76 -8.68
CA ILE A 322 15.14 -14.26 -9.67
C ILE A 322 15.71 -15.57 -10.26
N LYS A 323 15.02 -16.68 -10.03
CA LYS A 323 15.35 -18.02 -10.55
C LYS A 323 14.45 -18.34 -11.74
N THR A 324 15.03 -18.39 -12.95
CA THR A 324 14.32 -18.75 -14.18
C THR A 324 14.58 -20.20 -14.56
N PHE A 325 13.52 -21.01 -14.61
CA PHE A 325 13.65 -22.46 -14.63
C PHE A 325 14.16 -23.03 -15.97
N HIS A 326 15.32 -23.71 -15.98
CA HIS A 326 15.93 -24.39 -17.13
C HIS A 326 16.47 -23.50 -18.27
N TYR A 327 16.65 -22.18 -18.03
CA TYR A 327 17.17 -21.26 -19.05
C TYR A 327 18.68 -20.99 -19.00
N GLY A 328 19.39 -21.59 -18.04
CA GLY A 328 20.84 -21.54 -17.90
C GLY A 328 21.59 -22.45 -18.90
N GLN A 329 22.90 -22.56 -18.69
CA GLN A 329 23.75 -23.48 -19.46
C GLN A 329 23.48 -24.93 -19.03
N SER A 330 23.56 -25.88 -19.96
CA SER A 330 23.41 -27.32 -19.68
C SER A 330 22.17 -27.66 -18.84
N GLU A 331 21.01 -27.09 -19.20
CA GLU A 331 19.70 -27.28 -18.56
C GLU A 331 19.57 -26.77 -17.10
N GLN A 332 20.59 -26.07 -16.59
CA GLN A 332 20.53 -25.38 -15.30
C GLN A 332 19.52 -24.22 -15.33
N HIS A 333 19.21 -23.68 -14.16
CA HIS A 333 18.40 -22.45 -14.06
C HIS A 333 19.26 -21.22 -14.42
N MET A 334 18.58 -20.15 -14.81
CA MET A 334 19.21 -18.83 -15.04
C MET A 334 18.89 -17.93 -13.85
N TYR A 335 19.90 -17.26 -13.32
CA TYR A 335 19.77 -16.42 -12.12
C TYR A 335 20.03 -14.95 -12.42
N GLN A 336 19.24 -14.10 -11.76
CA GLN A 336 19.54 -12.68 -11.62
C GLN A 336 19.51 -12.32 -10.13
N LEU A 337 20.56 -11.66 -9.64
CA LEU A 337 20.69 -11.26 -8.24
C LEU A 337 20.90 -9.74 -8.17
N PHE A 338 20.14 -9.06 -7.31
CA PHE A 338 20.19 -7.62 -7.13
C PHE A 338 20.25 -7.28 -5.63
N ASN A 339 20.90 -6.16 -5.30
CA ASN A 339 20.79 -5.53 -3.99
C ASN A 339 19.93 -4.26 -4.15
N LEU A 340 18.70 -4.28 -3.65
CA LEU A 340 17.71 -3.22 -3.86
C LEU A 340 17.99 -1.95 -3.05
N GLU A 341 18.88 -2.02 -2.06
CA GLU A 341 19.32 -0.85 -1.30
C GLU A 341 20.16 0.09 -2.18
N THR A 342 21.02 -0.49 -3.03
CA THR A 342 21.94 0.24 -3.90
C THR A 342 21.54 0.25 -5.38
N ASP A 343 20.64 -0.65 -5.80
CA ASP A 343 20.17 -0.78 -7.18
C ASP A 343 18.65 -1.08 -7.22
N ILE A 344 17.86 -0.06 -6.86
CA ILE A 344 16.38 -0.14 -6.89
C ILE A 344 15.82 -0.37 -8.30
N GLU A 345 16.59 0.00 -9.33
CA GLU A 345 16.23 -0.15 -10.74
C GLU A 345 16.57 -1.54 -11.29
N GLU A 346 17.17 -2.42 -10.47
CA GLU A 346 17.53 -3.80 -10.85
C GLU A 346 18.32 -3.85 -12.18
N LYS A 347 19.29 -2.93 -12.32
CA LYS A 347 20.11 -2.74 -13.52
C LYS A 347 21.29 -3.71 -13.58
N VAL A 348 21.94 -3.96 -12.45
CA VAL A 348 23.21 -4.69 -12.38
C VAL A 348 23.00 -6.08 -11.81
N ASN A 349 23.03 -7.09 -12.68
CA ASN A 349 22.98 -8.48 -12.23
C ASN A 349 24.29 -8.87 -11.52
N LEU A 350 24.21 -9.15 -10.23
CA LEU A 350 25.32 -9.54 -9.35
C LEU A 350 25.50 -11.06 -9.24
N ALA A 351 24.71 -11.89 -9.91
CA ALA A 351 24.72 -13.35 -9.75
C ALA A 351 26.11 -14.00 -9.97
N GLY A 352 26.89 -13.47 -10.91
CA GLY A 352 28.25 -13.95 -11.19
C GLY A 352 29.34 -13.38 -10.28
N ARG A 353 29.00 -12.40 -9.42
CA ARG A 353 29.93 -11.72 -8.49
C ARG A 353 29.69 -12.14 -7.05
N GLU A 354 28.42 -12.17 -6.63
CA GLU A 354 27.98 -12.43 -5.26
C GLU A 354 27.48 -13.88 -5.10
N THR A 355 28.36 -14.84 -5.41
CA THR A 355 27.99 -16.27 -5.52
C THR A 355 27.55 -16.90 -4.19
N ALA A 356 28.10 -16.45 -3.05
CA ALA A 356 27.69 -16.92 -1.73
C ALA A 356 26.25 -16.50 -1.40
N LYS A 357 25.90 -15.22 -1.67
CA LYS A 357 24.54 -14.71 -1.45
C LYS A 357 23.53 -15.34 -2.41
N LEU A 358 23.93 -15.63 -3.65
CA LEU A 358 23.11 -16.40 -4.58
C LEU A 358 22.76 -17.79 -4.00
N ALA A 359 23.77 -18.54 -3.54
CA ALA A 359 23.58 -19.89 -3.02
C ALA A 359 22.70 -19.91 -1.75
N GLU A 360 22.85 -18.93 -0.88
CA GLU A 360 22.00 -18.73 0.31
C GLU A 360 20.53 -18.55 -0.09
N LEU A 361 20.25 -17.58 -0.96
CA LEU A 361 18.87 -17.27 -1.37
C LEU A 361 18.24 -18.37 -2.22
N GLU A 362 19.03 -19.05 -3.05
CA GLU A 362 18.54 -20.19 -3.82
C GLU A 362 18.10 -21.33 -2.90
N LEU A 363 18.90 -21.67 -1.88
CA LEU A 363 18.55 -22.73 -0.93
C LEU A 363 17.23 -22.40 -0.22
N MET A 364 17.08 -21.18 0.29
CA MET A 364 15.83 -20.74 0.93
C MET A 364 14.63 -20.81 -0.02
N LEU A 365 14.81 -20.39 -1.27
CA LEU A 365 13.75 -20.43 -2.27
C LEU A 365 13.36 -21.88 -2.62
N ASP A 366 14.33 -22.78 -2.80
CA ASP A 366 14.06 -24.17 -3.14
C ASP A 366 13.41 -24.94 -1.98
N ASP A 367 13.81 -24.66 -0.74
CA ASP A 367 13.18 -25.21 0.45
C ASP A 367 11.70 -24.80 0.50
N TYR A 368 11.41 -23.51 0.31
CA TYR A 368 10.02 -23.01 0.29
C TYR A 368 9.18 -23.62 -0.84
N LEU A 369 9.72 -23.69 -2.06
CA LEU A 369 9.00 -24.27 -3.21
C LEU A 369 8.71 -25.77 -2.98
N THR A 370 9.63 -26.48 -2.34
CA THR A 370 9.47 -27.89 -1.98
C THR A 370 8.41 -28.08 -0.90
N GLU A 371 8.48 -27.29 0.19
CA GLU A 371 7.51 -27.34 1.29
C GLU A 371 6.10 -26.98 0.84
N SER A 372 5.97 -25.97 -0.03
CA SER A 372 4.69 -25.52 -0.58
C SER A 372 4.05 -26.51 -1.56
N GLY A 373 4.79 -27.53 -2.02
CA GLY A 373 4.29 -28.54 -2.96
C GLY A 373 3.83 -27.96 -4.30
N VAL A 374 4.42 -26.85 -4.75
CA VAL A 374 4.00 -26.20 -6.00
C VAL A 374 4.35 -27.05 -7.21
N ALA A 375 3.51 -27.02 -8.26
CA ALA A 375 3.82 -27.68 -9.52
C ALA A 375 4.93 -26.94 -10.27
N LEU A 376 6.15 -27.48 -10.30
CA LEU A 376 7.31 -26.78 -10.87
C LEU A 376 7.33 -26.79 -12.41
N PRO A 377 7.92 -25.78 -13.07
CA PRO A 377 8.20 -25.84 -14.49
C PRO A 377 9.30 -26.87 -14.75
N GLN A 378 9.02 -27.87 -15.58
CA GLN A 378 9.93 -28.96 -15.87
C GLN A 378 10.74 -28.69 -17.14
N ALA A 379 11.89 -29.36 -17.29
CA ALA A 379 12.62 -29.36 -18.56
C ALA A 379 11.69 -29.84 -19.69
N ASN A 380 11.64 -29.09 -20.79
CA ASN A 380 10.72 -29.40 -21.88
C ASN A 380 11.29 -30.53 -22.76
N THR A 381 10.67 -31.71 -22.71
CA THR A 381 11.12 -32.86 -23.51
C THR A 381 10.95 -32.67 -25.02
N ASN A 382 10.18 -31.67 -25.45
CA ASN A 382 10.01 -31.30 -26.86
C ASN A 382 10.97 -30.17 -27.30
N TYR A 383 11.86 -29.70 -26.42
CA TYR A 383 12.80 -28.63 -26.76
C TYR A 383 13.75 -29.07 -27.88
N ILE A 384 13.89 -28.22 -28.90
CA ILE A 384 14.84 -28.40 -29.99
C ILE A 384 16.06 -27.54 -29.64
N ASP A 385 17.23 -28.16 -29.53
CA ASP A 385 18.44 -27.42 -29.16
C ASP A 385 18.72 -26.26 -30.12
N GLY A 386 19.19 -25.15 -29.56
CA GLY A 386 19.41 -23.89 -30.28
C GLY A 386 18.17 -23.13 -30.76
N ARG A 387 16.93 -23.62 -30.56
CA ARG A 387 15.72 -22.90 -31.02
C ARG A 387 15.30 -21.72 -30.15
N PHE A 388 15.68 -21.69 -28.88
CA PHE A 388 15.31 -20.55 -28.02
C PHE A 388 16.16 -19.32 -28.38
N ASN A 389 15.50 -18.21 -28.67
CA ASN A 389 16.19 -16.96 -29.02
C ASN A 389 16.38 -16.07 -27.78
N TYR A 390 17.55 -16.17 -27.15
CA TYR A 390 17.92 -15.36 -25.98
C TYR A 390 17.87 -13.85 -26.22
N SER A 391 18.03 -13.39 -27.48
CA SER A 391 17.95 -11.96 -27.79
C SER A 391 16.54 -11.35 -27.65
N THR A 392 15.53 -12.19 -27.42
CA THR A 392 14.13 -11.77 -27.19
C THR A 392 13.75 -11.65 -25.72
N LEU A 393 14.60 -12.13 -24.80
CA LEU A 393 14.37 -11.99 -23.35
C LEU A 393 14.26 -10.50 -22.99
N GLY A 394 13.26 -10.16 -22.19
CA GLY A 394 12.95 -8.78 -21.80
C GLY A 394 12.42 -7.88 -22.92
N LYS A 395 12.42 -8.33 -24.20
CA LYS A 395 11.88 -7.52 -25.30
C LYS A 395 10.38 -7.75 -25.45
N PRO A 396 9.57 -6.68 -25.48
CA PRO A 396 8.15 -6.83 -25.71
C PRO A 396 7.84 -7.43 -27.09
N GLY A 397 6.70 -8.09 -27.20
CA GLY A 397 6.10 -8.41 -28.49
C GLY A 397 5.72 -7.13 -29.25
N GLU A 398 5.72 -7.18 -30.58
CA GLU A 398 5.53 -6.01 -31.46
C GLU A 398 4.29 -5.17 -31.14
N ARG A 399 3.19 -5.81 -30.70
CA ARG A 399 1.95 -5.11 -30.31
C ARG A 399 2.13 -4.13 -29.13
N TYR A 400 3.15 -4.35 -28.31
CA TYR A 400 3.48 -3.52 -27.14
C TYR A 400 4.63 -2.54 -27.41
N THR A 401 5.18 -2.52 -28.64
CA THR A 401 6.23 -1.58 -29.01
C THR A 401 5.62 -0.27 -29.51
N LEU A 402 6.05 0.86 -28.95
CA LEU A 402 5.58 2.18 -29.39
C LEU A 402 5.96 2.44 -30.86
N PRO A 403 5.18 3.23 -31.62
CA PRO A 403 5.49 3.53 -33.01
C PRO A 403 6.93 4.04 -33.23
N GLU A 404 7.42 4.89 -32.32
CA GLU A 404 8.77 5.45 -32.38
C GLU A 404 9.89 4.42 -32.11
N GLU A 405 9.61 3.39 -31.30
CA GLU A 405 10.57 2.33 -30.96
C GLU A 405 10.75 1.32 -32.09
N ARG A 406 9.78 1.26 -33.02
CA ARG A 406 9.86 0.42 -34.23
C ARG A 406 10.82 0.98 -35.27
N THR A 407 11.19 2.26 -35.15
CA THR A 407 12.12 2.90 -36.08
C THR A 407 13.56 2.55 -35.72
N ARG A 408 14.37 2.24 -36.73
CA ARG A 408 15.80 2.02 -36.52
C ARG A 408 16.47 3.35 -36.19
N LYS A 409 17.02 3.46 -34.98
CA LYS A 409 17.73 4.65 -34.51
C LYS A 409 19.15 4.70 -35.07
N SER A 410 19.59 5.87 -35.53
CA SER A 410 20.95 6.11 -36.03
C SER A 410 21.93 6.55 -34.93
N PHE A 411 21.39 6.92 -33.77
CA PHE A 411 22.14 7.37 -32.59
C PHE A 411 21.64 6.66 -31.32
N ALA A 412 22.41 6.76 -30.25
CA ALA A 412 22.03 6.34 -28.89
C ALA A 412 22.19 7.49 -27.90
N LEU A 413 21.49 7.40 -26.78
CA LEU A 413 21.62 8.31 -25.63
C LEU A 413 21.89 7.46 -24.39
N ASP A 414 23.05 7.68 -23.80
CA ASP A 414 23.48 7.05 -22.56
C ASP A 414 23.52 8.11 -21.47
N LEU A 415 22.90 7.80 -20.32
CA LEU A 415 22.87 8.68 -19.15
C LEU A 415 23.77 8.08 -18.08
N GLY A 416 24.48 8.94 -17.36
CA GLY A 416 25.25 8.60 -16.18
C GLY A 416 24.97 9.58 -15.04
N VAL A 417 25.25 9.13 -13.83
CA VAL A 417 25.20 9.96 -12.62
C VAL A 417 26.47 9.73 -11.82
N SER A 418 26.98 10.78 -11.17
CA SER A 418 28.14 10.68 -10.28
C SER A 418 27.87 9.75 -9.09
N GLN A 419 26.65 9.80 -8.56
CA GLN A 419 26.18 8.96 -7.46
C GLN A 419 24.67 8.68 -7.57
N PRO A 420 24.23 7.41 -7.45
CA PRO A 420 22.81 7.05 -7.51
C PRO A 420 22.04 7.39 -6.23
N THR A 421 22.76 7.66 -5.14
CA THR A 421 22.24 8.05 -3.83
C THR A 421 23.01 9.28 -3.33
N ALA A 422 22.32 10.23 -2.71
CA ALA A 422 22.88 11.48 -2.21
C ALA A 422 22.24 11.89 -0.88
N SER A 423 23.03 12.52 -0.01
CA SER A 423 22.56 13.19 1.21
C SER A 423 22.36 14.69 0.95
N GLU A 424 21.63 15.39 1.83
CA GLU A 424 21.49 16.85 1.74
C GLU A 424 22.86 17.54 1.56
N GLY A 425 22.93 18.47 0.61
CA GLY A 425 24.13 19.26 0.35
C GLY A 425 25.16 18.58 -0.58
N ASP A 426 25.00 17.30 -0.87
CA ASP A 426 25.83 16.62 -1.88
C ASP A 426 25.61 17.25 -3.26
N VAL A 427 26.70 17.38 -4.01
CA VAL A 427 26.67 17.86 -5.39
C VAL A 427 26.57 16.65 -6.32
N VAL A 428 25.50 16.59 -7.09
CA VAL A 428 25.21 15.47 -7.99
C VAL A 428 25.32 15.92 -9.44
N ASP A 429 26.15 15.22 -10.21
CA ASP A 429 26.31 15.42 -11.64
C ASP A 429 25.52 14.34 -12.40
N ILE A 430 24.65 14.76 -13.30
CA ILE A 430 24.05 13.89 -14.32
C ILE A 430 24.66 14.29 -15.65
N PHE A 431 25.19 13.33 -16.38
CA PHE A 431 25.83 13.54 -17.67
C PHE A 431 25.25 12.61 -18.71
N TRP A 432 25.39 12.98 -19.98
CA TRP A 432 24.94 12.14 -21.09
C TRP A 432 25.93 12.11 -22.24
N GLU A 433 25.96 10.98 -22.93
CA GLU A 433 26.71 10.78 -24.15
C GLU A 433 25.76 10.42 -25.29
N VAL A 434 26.00 11.02 -26.44
CA VAL A 434 25.30 10.71 -27.68
C VAL A 434 26.29 10.06 -28.63
N SER A 435 26.04 8.79 -28.98
CA SER A 435 26.89 8.01 -29.88
C SER A 435 26.15 7.67 -31.18
N GLY A 436 26.89 7.37 -32.26
CA GLY A 436 26.33 7.09 -33.60
C GLY A 436 26.34 8.30 -34.53
N ASP A 437 25.39 8.38 -35.47
CA ASP A 437 25.21 9.56 -36.32
C ASP A 437 24.59 10.70 -35.49
N SER A 438 25.46 11.42 -34.79
CA SER A 438 25.10 12.47 -33.84
C SER A 438 25.03 13.86 -34.47
N SER A 439 25.16 13.95 -35.79
CA SER A 439 25.11 15.23 -36.49
C SER A 439 23.75 15.89 -36.28
N ASN A 440 23.74 16.98 -35.50
CA ASN A 440 22.55 17.76 -35.12
C ASN A 440 21.59 17.10 -34.11
N VAL A 441 22.07 16.17 -33.26
CA VAL A 441 21.24 15.71 -32.12
C VAL A 441 21.08 16.85 -31.11
N ILE A 442 19.83 17.20 -30.80
CA ILE A 442 19.49 18.08 -29.68
C ILE A 442 18.96 17.21 -28.54
N THR A 443 19.60 17.32 -27.37
CA THR A 443 19.15 16.66 -26.13
C THR A 443 18.59 17.73 -25.20
N ASN A 444 17.29 17.64 -24.92
CA ASN A 444 16.64 18.45 -23.89
C ASN A 444 16.40 17.58 -22.65
N TYR A 445 16.28 18.22 -21.50
CA TYR A 445 15.95 17.55 -20.25
C TYR A 445 14.94 18.37 -19.46
N ASP A 446 14.24 17.71 -18.54
CA ASP A 446 13.36 18.35 -17.57
C ASP A 446 13.29 17.51 -16.29
N GLN A 447 13.15 18.16 -15.14
CA GLN A 447 12.83 17.47 -13.89
C GLN A 447 11.36 17.05 -13.94
N PHE A 448 11.04 15.83 -13.51
CA PHE A 448 9.64 15.36 -13.52
C PHE A 448 9.18 14.68 -12.22
N MET A 449 10.10 14.43 -11.28
CA MET A 449 9.78 13.79 -10.01
C MET A 449 10.74 14.27 -8.92
N GLY A 450 10.21 14.40 -7.70
CA GLY A 450 10.96 14.80 -6.53
C GLY A 450 10.85 16.29 -6.19
N PRO A 451 11.47 16.72 -5.09
CA PRO A 451 11.55 18.13 -4.70
C PRO A 451 12.27 18.95 -5.79
N GLU A 452 11.75 20.15 -6.07
CA GLU A 452 12.34 21.07 -7.04
C GLU A 452 13.80 21.40 -6.69
N VAL A 453 14.71 21.27 -7.66
CA VAL A 453 16.12 21.61 -7.49
C VAL A 453 16.56 22.67 -8.49
N THR A 454 17.51 23.51 -8.09
CA THR A 454 18.16 24.43 -9.02
C THR A 454 19.27 23.69 -9.76
N VAL A 455 19.20 23.73 -11.09
CA VAL A 455 20.14 23.04 -11.96
C VAL A 455 21.09 24.02 -12.62
N SER A 456 22.39 23.74 -12.54
CA SER A 456 23.40 24.38 -13.38
C SER A 456 23.71 23.51 -14.59
N THR A 457 23.85 24.12 -15.77
CA THR A 457 23.97 23.40 -17.04
C THR A 457 25.36 23.58 -17.66
N SER A 458 25.92 22.49 -18.16
CA SER A 458 27.06 22.45 -19.06
C SER A 458 26.66 21.75 -20.37
N THR A 459 27.58 21.67 -21.34
CA THR A 459 27.26 21.16 -22.70
C THR A 459 26.55 19.79 -22.68
N ASN A 460 27.07 18.84 -21.91
CA ASN A 460 26.56 17.46 -21.84
C ASN A 460 26.32 16.98 -20.40
N SER A 461 26.10 17.92 -19.48
CA SER A 461 25.81 17.59 -18.08
C SER A 461 24.97 18.65 -17.41
N ILE A 462 24.27 18.20 -16.38
CA ILE A 462 23.58 19.04 -15.41
C ILE A 462 24.10 18.70 -14.02
N GLN A 463 24.09 19.70 -13.15
CA GLN A 463 24.49 19.54 -11.76
C GLN A 463 23.44 20.19 -10.86
N PHE A 464 23.09 19.51 -9.77
CA PHE A 464 22.23 20.04 -8.72
C PHE A 464 22.80 19.71 -7.33
N VAL A 465 22.36 20.45 -6.32
CA VAL A 465 22.65 20.17 -4.91
C VAL A 465 21.46 19.39 -4.36
N ALA A 466 21.71 18.23 -3.76
CA ALA A 466 20.68 17.40 -3.15
C ALA A 466 19.93 18.19 -2.05
N PRO A 467 18.60 18.32 -2.14
CA PRO A 467 17.82 19.12 -1.20
C PRO A 467 17.61 18.37 0.13
N ALA A 468 17.25 19.11 1.18
CA ALA A 468 16.72 18.52 2.40
C ALA A 468 15.38 17.85 2.12
N VAL A 469 15.23 16.60 2.53
CA VAL A 469 13.98 15.83 2.49
C VAL A 469 13.81 15.13 3.82
N ASN A 470 12.61 15.08 4.38
CA ASN A 470 12.41 14.41 5.68
C ASN A 470 12.09 12.92 5.52
N THR A 471 11.82 12.46 4.29
CA THR A 471 11.57 11.06 3.94
C THR A 471 12.42 10.70 2.73
N GLU A 472 12.76 9.41 2.57
CA GLU A 472 13.46 8.95 1.36
C GLU A 472 12.65 9.33 0.11
N GLN A 473 13.29 10.04 -0.82
CA GLN A 473 12.66 10.52 -2.06
C GLN A 473 13.61 10.38 -3.25
N PHE A 474 13.10 10.57 -4.46
CA PHE A 474 13.91 10.57 -5.68
C PHE A 474 13.82 11.93 -6.36
N VAL A 475 14.96 12.54 -6.70
CA VAL A 475 15.04 13.64 -7.67
C VAL A 475 15.34 13.03 -9.02
N SER A 476 14.44 13.21 -10.00
CA SER A 476 14.55 12.53 -11.30
C SER A 476 14.33 13.43 -12.50
N PHE A 477 15.11 13.13 -13.53
CA PHE A 477 15.16 13.87 -14.78
C PHE A 477 14.83 12.96 -15.95
N ALA A 478 14.10 13.51 -16.92
CA ALA A 478 13.86 12.87 -18.20
C ALA A 478 14.61 13.61 -19.30
N PHE A 479 15.17 12.84 -20.23
CA PHE A 479 15.95 13.34 -21.36
C PHE A 479 15.27 12.93 -22.65
N ILE A 480 15.16 13.88 -23.59
CA ILE A 480 14.60 13.68 -24.92
C ILE A 480 15.63 14.14 -25.95
N SER A 481 16.18 13.18 -26.69
CA SER A 481 17.09 13.44 -27.81
C SER A 481 16.37 13.22 -29.15
N ARG A 482 16.55 14.14 -30.10
CA ARG A 482 15.87 14.07 -31.40
C ARG A 482 16.81 14.36 -32.59
N VAL A 483 16.63 13.59 -33.67
CA VAL A 483 17.16 13.86 -35.02
C VAL A 483 16.08 13.49 -36.04
N ASN A 484 15.64 14.46 -36.84
CA ASN A 484 14.50 14.29 -37.76
C ASN A 484 13.28 13.71 -37.01
N GLU A 485 12.74 12.58 -37.46
CA GLU A 485 11.62 11.87 -36.83
C GLU A 485 12.04 10.90 -35.71
N GLN A 486 13.34 10.68 -35.50
CA GLN A 486 13.83 9.74 -34.50
C GLN A 486 13.90 10.41 -33.13
N ILE A 487 13.30 9.76 -32.12
CA ILE A 487 13.29 10.24 -30.75
C ILE A 487 13.80 9.15 -29.80
N ILE A 488 14.66 9.54 -28.86
CA ILE A 488 15.07 8.72 -27.73
C ILE A 488 14.63 9.41 -26.44
N ARG A 489 13.94 8.66 -25.59
CA ARG A 489 13.57 9.07 -24.24
C ARG A 489 14.33 8.21 -23.25
N LYS A 490 14.98 8.84 -22.27
CA LYS A 490 15.68 8.18 -21.17
C LYS A 490 15.35 8.90 -19.87
N GLN A 491 15.45 8.19 -18.76
CA GLN A 491 15.18 8.73 -17.42
C GLN A 491 16.30 8.30 -16.49
N ILE A 492 16.58 9.14 -15.51
CA ILE A 492 17.54 8.88 -14.46
C ILE A 492 17.03 9.50 -13.17
N GLY A 493 17.19 8.76 -12.08
CA GLY A 493 16.73 9.16 -10.76
C GLY A 493 17.87 9.04 -9.77
N VAL A 494 17.89 9.94 -8.81
CA VAL A 494 18.86 9.96 -7.72
C VAL A 494 18.07 9.86 -6.42
N LYS A 495 18.37 8.82 -5.64
CA LYS A 495 17.79 8.65 -4.31
C LYS A 495 18.36 9.70 -3.38
N ILE A 496 17.51 10.50 -2.75
CA ILE A 496 17.88 11.47 -1.74
C ILE A 496 17.55 10.88 -0.38
N LEU A 497 18.57 10.73 0.46
CA LEU A 497 18.42 10.23 1.83
C LEU A 497 17.80 11.31 2.72
N PRO A 498 16.94 10.93 3.68
CA PRO A 498 16.31 11.89 4.56
C PRO A 498 17.32 12.62 5.45
N THR A 499 17.08 13.91 5.65
CA THR A 499 17.67 14.70 6.73
C THR A 499 16.97 14.35 8.01
N ASN A 500 17.73 13.90 9.00
CA ASN A 500 17.16 13.59 10.29
C ASN A 500 16.81 14.87 11.05
N VAL A 501 15.52 15.18 11.13
CA VAL A 501 15.00 16.28 11.95
C VAL A 501 14.59 15.73 13.32
N SER A 502 15.15 16.27 14.40
CA SER A 502 14.78 15.81 15.76
C SER A 502 13.27 15.93 16.01
N PRO A 503 12.63 14.92 16.63
CA PRO A 503 11.21 14.94 16.89
C PRO A 503 10.89 15.97 17.97
N ARG A 504 9.67 16.51 17.97
CA ARG A 504 9.23 17.48 18.99
C ARG A 504 8.18 16.86 19.89
N LEU A 505 8.26 17.17 21.19
CA LEU A 505 7.24 16.82 22.16
C LEU A 505 6.72 18.09 22.84
N ASP A 506 5.41 18.26 22.85
CA ASP A 506 4.73 19.23 23.69
C ASP A 506 4.04 18.49 24.85
N VAL A 507 4.25 18.97 26.08
CA VAL A 507 3.66 18.40 27.29
C VAL A 507 2.66 19.38 27.86
N GLN A 508 1.39 18.99 27.88
CA GLN A 508 0.30 19.81 28.42
C GLN A 508 -0.33 19.17 29.65
N THR A 509 -0.66 20.01 30.63
CA THR A 509 -1.38 19.58 31.82
C THR A 509 -2.87 19.86 31.66
N THR A 510 -3.68 18.82 31.80
CA THR A 510 -5.13 18.96 31.92
C THR A 510 -5.54 18.65 33.36
N GLY A 511 -5.94 19.68 34.11
CA GLY A 511 -6.47 19.54 35.48
C GLY A 511 -5.45 19.73 36.61
N THR A 512 -5.88 19.48 37.85
CA THR A 512 -5.05 19.59 39.05
C THR A 512 -4.58 18.21 39.49
N LEU A 513 -3.27 17.97 39.51
CA LEU A 513 -2.71 16.73 40.06
C LEU A 513 -2.92 16.71 41.57
N ARG A 514 -3.64 15.71 42.08
CA ARG A 514 -3.95 15.59 43.51
C ARG A 514 -3.17 14.45 44.13
N LYS A 515 -2.63 14.68 45.33
CA LYS A 515 -1.98 13.61 46.11
C LYS A 515 -3.00 12.52 46.45
N GLY A 516 -2.59 11.26 46.26
CA GLY A 516 -3.42 10.07 46.49
C GLY A 516 -4.37 9.72 45.34
N GLN A 517 -4.19 10.30 44.15
CA GLN A 517 -5.00 9.99 42.96
C GLN A 517 -4.10 9.69 41.76
N THR A 518 -4.68 9.07 40.72
CA THR A 518 -4.06 8.94 39.40
C THR A 518 -4.09 10.30 38.69
N GLY A 519 -2.92 10.75 38.25
CA GLY A 519 -2.76 11.91 37.38
C GLY A 519 -2.67 11.48 35.92
N THR A 520 -3.21 12.30 35.02
CA THR A 520 -3.09 12.13 33.56
C THR A 520 -2.50 13.39 32.94
N ILE A 521 -1.55 13.23 32.03
CA ILE A 521 -0.88 14.30 31.31
C ILE A 521 -1.17 14.13 29.82
N SER A 522 -1.52 15.22 29.15
CA SER A 522 -1.71 15.24 27.70
C SER A 522 -0.39 15.55 27.01
N LEU A 523 -0.13 14.87 25.91
CA LEU A 523 1.12 14.91 25.18
C LEU A 523 0.81 15.12 23.70
N THR A 524 1.69 15.83 23.00
CA THR A 524 1.59 15.97 21.55
C THR A 524 2.98 15.80 20.95
N ALA A 525 3.20 14.67 20.30
CA ALA A 525 4.42 14.39 19.56
C ALA A 525 4.26 14.86 18.10
N TYR A 526 5.30 15.50 17.57
CA TYR A 526 5.40 15.86 16.17
C TYR A 526 6.68 15.27 15.62
N ASP A 527 6.58 14.63 14.47
CA ASP A 527 7.75 14.19 13.74
C ASP A 527 7.57 14.47 12.24
N ALA A 528 8.55 15.17 11.69
CA ALA A 528 8.57 15.55 10.28
C ALA A 528 9.08 14.40 9.40
N ASN A 529 9.86 13.47 9.97
CA ASN A 529 10.44 12.33 9.27
C ASN A 529 9.44 11.18 9.11
N LYS A 530 8.37 11.20 9.93
CA LYS A 530 7.31 10.19 9.95
C LYS A 530 7.80 8.82 10.44
N ASP A 531 8.86 8.86 11.24
CA ASP A 531 9.49 7.76 11.94
C ASP A 531 8.62 7.27 13.10
N VAL A 532 9.02 6.13 13.64
CA VAL A 532 8.40 5.53 14.80
C VAL A 532 8.94 6.19 16.06
N LEU A 533 8.06 6.79 16.84
CA LEU A 533 8.43 7.50 18.05
C LEU A 533 8.25 6.63 19.30
N GLN A 534 9.28 6.60 20.14
CA GLN A 534 9.25 6.00 21.46
C GLN A 534 9.26 7.09 22.53
N LEU A 535 8.30 7.02 23.47
CA LEU A 535 8.23 7.91 24.61
C LEU A 535 8.63 7.18 25.90
N THR A 536 9.58 7.75 26.63
CA THR A 536 9.98 7.29 27.97
C THR A 536 9.77 8.42 28.99
N VAL A 537 9.22 8.09 30.15
CA VAL A 537 8.93 9.03 31.24
C VAL A 537 9.70 8.65 32.50
N THR A 538 10.28 9.65 33.16
CA THR A 538 11.04 9.46 34.41
C THR A 538 10.71 10.52 35.44
N SER A 539 10.69 10.11 36.71
CA SER A 539 10.48 10.98 37.86
C SER A 539 10.91 10.29 39.15
N SER A 540 11.98 10.80 39.77
CA SER A 540 12.47 10.28 41.04
C SER A 540 11.46 10.49 42.18
N ALA A 541 10.74 11.62 42.19
CA ALA A 541 9.74 11.92 43.21
C ALA A 541 8.55 10.94 43.18
N LEU A 542 8.23 10.41 42.01
CA LEU A 542 7.12 9.47 41.80
C LEU A 542 7.58 8.01 41.68
N GLY A 543 8.89 7.74 41.79
CA GLY A 543 9.45 6.39 41.61
C GLY A 543 9.34 5.85 40.18
N LEU A 544 9.24 6.73 39.18
CA LEU A 544 9.18 6.37 37.77
C LEU A 544 10.60 6.30 37.20
N GLU A 545 11.11 5.10 36.95
CA GLU A 545 12.43 4.86 36.36
C GLU A 545 12.28 4.24 34.96
N ASN A 546 12.59 5.02 33.93
CA ASN A 546 12.52 4.67 32.50
C ASN A 546 11.22 3.97 32.06
N VAL A 547 10.07 4.49 32.49
CA VAL A 547 8.77 3.93 32.12
C VAL A 547 8.48 4.28 30.67
N GLN A 548 8.37 3.29 29.79
CA GLN A 548 7.89 3.51 28.43
C GLN A 548 6.39 3.76 28.44
N SER A 549 5.94 4.71 27.63
CA SER A 549 4.52 4.99 27.43
C SER A 549 4.03 4.24 26.20
N ASP A 550 2.94 3.50 26.35
CA ASP A 550 2.25 2.84 25.22
C ASP A 550 1.43 3.84 24.37
N SER A 551 1.30 5.09 24.84
CA SER A 551 0.59 6.17 24.15
C SER A 551 1.47 7.42 24.01
N LEU A 552 1.38 8.05 22.84
CA LEU A 552 2.00 9.36 22.55
C LEU A 552 1.06 10.54 22.85
N GLU A 553 -0.19 10.27 23.22
CA GLU A 553 -1.22 11.28 23.48
C GLU A 553 -1.44 11.52 24.97
N THR A 554 -1.37 10.46 25.78
CA THR A 554 -1.58 10.57 27.22
C THR A 554 -0.61 9.72 28.02
N PHE A 555 -0.19 10.22 29.19
CA PHE A 555 0.58 9.47 30.17
C PHE A 555 -0.12 9.52 31.52
N SER A 556 -0.41 8.34 32.09
CA SER A 556 -1.06 8.20 33.39
C SER A 556 -0.12 7.62 34.44
N PHE A 557 -0.19 8.14 35.66
CA PHE A 557 0.67 7.71 36.78
C PHE A 557 -0.04 7.95 38.12
N GLU A 558 0.36 7.22 39.15
CA GLU A 558 -0.16 7.46 40.50
C GLU A 558 0.65 8.54 41.23
N VAL A 559 -0.06 9.42 41.95
CA VAL A 559 0.57 10.39 42.86
C VAL A 559 0.43 9.85 44.29
N PRO A 560 1.50 9.37 44.95
CA PRO A 560 1.41 8.87 46.32
C PRO A 560 0.82 9.90 47.30
N ALA A 561 -0.13 9.48 48.14
CA ALA A 561 -0.71 10.34 49.18
C ALA A 561 0.32 10.81 50.23
N SER A 562 1.38 10.03 50.42
CA SER A 562 2.49 10.29 51.35
C SER A 562 3.51 11.31 50.84
N LEU A 563 3.37 11.83 49.61
CA LEU A 563 4.29 12.82 49.06
C LEU A 563 4.34 14.08 49.92
N ASN A 564 5.52 14.41 50.42
CA ASN A 564 5.79 15.63 51.19
C ASN A 564 6.12 16.84 50.29
N PHE A 565 6.30 16.65 48.99
CA PHE A 565 6.54 17.73 48.03
C PHE A 565 5.25 18.39 47.54
N SER A 566 5.27 19.69 47.27
CA SER A 566 4.15 20.44 46.65
C SER A 566 4.26 20.53 45.13
N GLN A 567 5.36 20.04 44.57
CA GLN A 567 5.67 20.06 43.15
C GLN A 567 6.45 18.78 42.81
N VAL A 568 6.22 18.23 41.63
CA VAL A 568 6.96 17.08 41.09
C VAL A 568 7.51 17.44 39.74
N ASP A 569 8.74 16.98 39.48
CA ASP A 569 9.36 17.11 38.17
C ASP A 569 9.24 15.78 37.45
N MET A 570 8.85 15.85 36.17
CA MET A 570 8.90 14.73 35.27
C MET A 570 9.71 15.10 34.05
N THR A 571 10.46 14.12 33.56
CA THR A 571 11.24 14.23 32.34
C THR A 571 10.63 13.27 31.32
N PHE A 572 10.18 13.82 30.21
CA PHE A 572 9.68 13.10 29.06
C PHE A 572 10.78 13.06 28.00
N LYS A 573 11.12 11.87 27.55
CA LYS A 573 12.12 11.61 26.52
C LYS A 573 11.41 11.02 25.31
N LEU A 574 11.33 11.77 24.23
CA LEU A 574 10.84 11.31 22.92
C LEU A 574 12.04 10.99 22.04
N SER A 575 12.05 9.84 21.38
CA SER A 575 13.12 9.44 20.47
C SER A 575 12.55 8.73 19.24
N ASP A 576 13.16 8.97 18.10
CA ASP A 576 12.95 8.27 16.82
C ASP A 576 14.02 7.18 16.57
N GLY A 577 14.86 6.89 17.58
CA GLY A 577 15.97 5.95 17.49
C GLY A 577 17.29 6.56 17.01
N GLN A 578 17.29 7.78 16.44
CA GLN A 578 18.51 8.49 16.04
C GLN A 578 18.74 9.74 16.91
N GLU A 579 17.72 10.56 17.06
CA GLU A 579 17.69 11.76 17.86
C GLU A 579 16.80 11.57 19.09
N THR A 580 16.94 12.49 20.03
CA THR A 580 16.14 12.47 21.26
C THR A 580 15.84 13.90 21.68
N VAL A 581 14.56 14.16 21.95
CA VAL A 581 14.15 15.38 22.64
C VAL A 581 13.69 15.07 24.05
N ILE A 582 14.18 15.89 24.97
CA ILE A 582 13.88 15.79 26.40
C ILE A 582 13.11 17.03 26.83
N VAL A 583 11.89 16.83 27.31
CA VAL A 583 11.07 17.87 27.90
C VAL A 583 10.99 17.64 29.40
N LYS A 584 11.46 18.62 30.17
CA LYS A 584 11.28 18.62 31.63
C LYS A 584 10.10 19.51 31.95
N GLN A 585 9.14 18.96 32.67
CA GLN A 585 7.98 19.69 33.11
C GLN A 585 7.83 19.54 34.62
N SER A 586 7.61 20.66 35.28
CA SER A 586 7.27 20.71 36.69
C SER A 586 5.76 20.83 36.84
N PHE A 587 5.22 20.10 37.80
CA PHE A 587 3.79 20.02 38.05
C PHE A 587 3.48 20.28 39.51
N ASN A 588 2.53 21.17 39.78
CA ASN A 588 2.08 21.45 41.14
C ASN A 588 1.10 20.38 41.62
N LEU A 589 1.24 19.99 42.88
CA LEU A 589 0.38 19.03 43.55
C LEU A 589 -0.59 19.73 44.49
N ALA A 590 -1.89 19.48 44.30
CA ALA A 590 -2.90 19.85 45.29
C ALA A 590 -2.95 18.82 46.43
N ALA A 591 -3.43 19.29 47.59
CA ALA A 591 -3.64 18.45 48.76
C ALA A 591 -4.56 17.26 48.45
N ALA A 592 -4.35 16.15 49.17
CA ALA A 592 -5.26 15.01 49.12
C ALA A 592 -6.67 15.46 49.53
N GLN A 593 -7.69 14.90 48.89
CA GLN A 593 -9.07 15.12 49.32
C GLN A 593 -9.24 14.47 50.70
N THR A 594 -9.36 15.29 51.74
CA THR A 594 -9.90 14.82 53.02
C THR A 594 -11.38 14.54 52.78
N ASN A 595 -11.75 13.27 52.64
CA ASN A 595 -13.14 12.87 52.80
C ASN A 595 -13.51 13.11 54.27
N THR A 596 -13.97 14.31 54.57
CA THR A 596 -14.68 14.56 55.82
C THR A 596 -15.98 13.76 55.72
N PRO A 597 -16.26 12.82 56.64
CA PRO A 597 -17.57 12.18 56.69
C PRO A 597 -18.63 13.27 56.82
N PRO A 598 -19.85 13.11 56.24
CA PRO A 598 -20.91 14.07 56.48
C PRO A 598 -21.13 14.20 57.98
N GLN A 599 -20.88 15.39 58.53
CA GLN A 599 -21.18 15.69 59.92
C GLN A 599 -22.67 15.50 60.13
N SER A 600 -23.02 14.53 60.98
CA SER A 600 -24.36 14.42 61.54
C SER A 600 -24.61 15.65 62.41
N ASN A 601 -25.28 16.66 61.86
CA ASN A 601 -25.82 17.75 62.66
C ASN A 601 -26.95 17.21 63.55
N SER A 602 -26.63 16.98 64.81
CA SER A 602 -27.63 16.95 65.88
C SER A 602 -27.86 18.37 66.38
N ASP A 603 -28.84 19.05 65.80
CA ASP A 603 -29.40 20.28 66.37
C ASP A 603 -30.40 19.94 67.47
N SER A 604 -30.20 20.54 68.64
CA SER A 604 -31.23 20.86 69.62
C SER A 604 -30.81 22.19 70.26
N GLY A 605 -31.56 23.27 70.29
CA GLY A 605 -32.91 23.56 69.84
C GLY A 605 -33.30 24.94 70.38
N GLY A 606 -34.30 25.56 69.75
CA GLY A 606 -34.93 26.82 70.18
C GLY A 606 -34.88 27.86 69.06
N GLY A 607 -35.97 28.26 68.40
CA GLY A 607 -37.39 28.10 68.68
C GLY A 607 -38.04 29.44 68.36
N SER A 608 -38.98 29.50 67.41
CA SER A 608 -40.01 30.53 67.28
C SER A 608 -41.08 30.08 66.29
N ILE A 609 -42.31 30.09 66.78
CA ILE A 609 -43.56 29.61 66.20
C ILE A 609 -44.20 30.69 65.33
N ALA A 610 -44.80 30.34 64.19
CA ALA A 610 -46.03 30.98 63.68
C ALA A 610 -46.65 30.28 62.43
N TRP A 611 -47.76 29.59 62.69
CA TRP A 611 -49.04 29.62 61.94
C TRP A 611 -49.25 28.97 60.54
N LEU A 612 -50.21 28.02 60.57
CA LEU A 612 -51.38 27.79 59.68
C LEU A 612 -51.24 27.14 58.28
N LEU A 613 -51.78 25.91 58.23
CA LEU A 613 -52.49 25.19 57.14
C LEU A 613 -53.57 26.04 56.42
N PRO A 614 -54.13 25.67 55.23
CA PRO A 614 -54.40 24.28 54.79
C PRO A 614 -54.31 23.94 53.28
N LEU A 615 -54.46 22.63 53.02
CA LEU A 615 -54.97 21.91 51.84
C LEU A 615 -55.11 22.64 50.48
N SER A 616 -54.68 21.97 49.41
CA SER A 616 -55.58 21.35 48.41
C SER A 616 -54.80 20.63 47.31
N ALA A 617 -55.18 19.39 47.02
CA ALA A 617 -54.88 18.68 45.78
C ALA A 617 -55.97 19.00 44.74
N PHE A 618 -55.60 19.17 43.46
CA PHE A 618 -56.35 18.83 42.23
C PHE A 618 -55.39 19.13 41.04
N ILE A 619 -54.93 18.15 40.26
CA ILE A 619 -55.54 17.58 39.04
C ILE A 619 -55.15 18.32 37.72
N LEU A 620 -54.83 17.50 36.70
CA LEU A 620 -54.98 17.67 35.23
C LEU A 620 -53.86 18.31 34.34
N LEU A 621 -53.52 17.48 33.33
CA LEU A 621 -53.38 17.75 31.88
C LEU A 621 -52.01 18.09 31.26
N LEU A 622 -51.55 17.08 30.50
CA LEU A 622 -51.23 17.11 29.06
C LEU A 622 -50.37 18.27 28.51
N ARG A 623 -49.31 17.86 27.79
CA ARG A 623 -49.22 18.23 26.37
C ARG A 623 -48.49 17.16 25.53
N GLN A 624 -49.25 16.58 24.60
CA GLN A 624 -48.78 15.85 23.43
C GLN A 624 -48.56 16.82 22.25
N LYS A 625 -47.66 16.39 21.34
CA LYS A 625 -47.70 16.46 19.85
C LYS A 625 -47.33 17.74 19.07
N LYS A 626 -46.27 17.55 18.25
CA LYS A 626 -46.13 17.66 16.76
C LYS A 626 -46.40 18.98 15.99
N ARG A 627 -45.33 19.38 15.26
CA ARG A 627 -45.20 19.87 13.84
C ARG A 627 -45.85 21.24 13.47
N PRO A 628 -45.50 21.95 12.36
CA PRO A 628 -44.71 21.55 11.16
C PRO A 628 -43.67 22.57 10.60
N ARG A 629 -42.64 22.10 9.90
CA ARG A 629 -42.31 22.39 8.48
C ARG A 629 -41.16 21.51 8.04
#